data_AF-A0AAU4J6F4-F1
#
_entry.id   AF-A0AAU4J6F4-F1
#
_cell.length_a   1.000
_cell.length_b   1.000
_cell.length_c   1.000
_cell.angle_alpha   90.00
_cell.angle_beta   90.00
_cell.angle_gamma   90.00
#
_symmetry.space_group_name_H-M   'P 1'
#
loop_
_entity.id
_entity.type
_entity.pdbx_description
1 polymer ?
#
loop_
_entity_poly.entity_id
_entity_poly.type
_entity_poly.pdbx_seq_one_letter_code
_entity_poly.pdbx_strand_id
1 'polypeptide(L)'
;MTPHRSDVRLSTVIMAHPRRRAAAEALGRAHPALAARVVTDPEPQGPPSALRTARLAWRSVPAGATHHLVLQDDAVLSPHFADTVAALAAARPGDSVSLFTEWGSRTANAVRAAALLGHAWAPVVDDYLPSVALVLPAELARGFEEYAAAKAAPDATDDVTLLDYLHDVDRVVPVAGPVDHANPPSLVGNDVMGPRSAACLATTGDPAGSVLPAMRAVPYFCWWEQLAVVYLRDPASPDGWRRVPAEEALEARGIARERVVASLRTALESVPHRESIHDRVSDVLLAEVWTTAYALGVVTRDLGGFPDLGRPAVREALATLAPGALRRVVPVGWLPRVGELLYPLVTAAVLRGAADAEAAGSGS
;
A
#
# COMPACT_ATOMS: atom_id res chain seq x y z
N MET A 1 -11.52 21.89 -19.25
CA MET A 1 -10.81 22.93 -18.46
C MET A 1 -9.74 22.18 -17.66
N THR A 2 -8.49 22.22 -18.10
CA THR A 2 -7.37 21.52 -17.45
C THR A 2 -7.02 22.26 -16.16
N PRO A 3 -6.99 21.61 -14.99
CA PRO A 3 -6.55 22.30 -13.77
C PRO A 3 -5.08 22.66 -13.95
N HIS A 4 -4.77 23.95 -13.93
CA HIS A 4 -3.39 24.42 -13.95
C HIS A 4 -2.72 24.03 -12.62
N ARG A 5 -1.44 23.65 -12.70
CA ARG A 5 -0.50 23.52 -11.56
C ARG A 5 -0.48 24.74 -10.61
N SER A 6 -1.12 25.86 -10.97
CA SER A 6 -1.04 27.16 -10.31
C SER A 6 -1.78 27.27 -8.97
N ASP A 7 -2.71 26.36 -8.66
CA ASP A 7 -3.65 26.59 -7.56
C ASP A 7 -3.33 25.80 -6.28
N VAL A 8 -2.44 24.80 -6.34
CA VAL A 8 -2.05 24.03 -5.15
C VAL A 8 -1.04 24.83 -4.31
N ARG A 9 -1.49 25.27 -3.14
CA ARG A 9 -0.65 25.82 -2.07
C ARG A 9 -0.52 24.76 -0.98
N LEU A 10 0.56 23.98 -1.06
CA LEU A 10 0.86 22.90 -0.14
C LEU A 10 1.43 23.43 1.18
N SER A 11 0.88 22.97 2.30
CA SER A 11 1.48 23.13 3.62
C SER A 11 1.98 21.78 4.13
N THR A 12 3.13 21.75 4.80
CA THR A 12 3.78 20.49 5.18
C THR A 12 4.14 20.46 6.66
N VAL A 13 3.82 19.34 7.32
CA VAL A 13 4.29 19.01 8.67
C VAL A 13 4.99 17.66 8.66
N ILE A 14 6.07 17.54 9.43
CA ILE A 14 6.66 16.25 9.79
C ILE A 14 6.30 15.97 11.24
N MET A 15 5.50 14.93 11.47
CA MET A 15 5.18 14.46 12.81
C MET A 15 6.25 13.49 13.31
N ALA A 16 6.65 13.67 14.58
CA ALA A 16 7.73 12.88 15.17
C ALA A 16 7.53 12.68 16.67
N HIS A 17 8.04 11.58 17.21
CA HIS A 17 8.28 11.52 18.66
C HIS A 17 9.50 12.39 19.01
N PRO A 18 9.57 13.06 20.17
CA PRO A 18 10.74 13.87 20.55
C PRO A 18 12.09 13.14 20.45
N ARG A 19 12.13 11.83 20.72
CA ARG A 19 13.35 10.99 20.53
C ARG A 19 13.84 10.92 19.09
N ARG A 20 12.97 11.14 18.09
CA ARG A 20 13.28 11.10 16.66
C ARG A 20 13.28 12.49 16.01
N ARG A 21 13.18 13.57 16.81
CA ARG A 21 13.18 14.95 16.31
C ARG A 21 14.35 15.27 15.37
N ALA A 22 15.55 14.78 15.69
CA ALA A 22 16.73 14.99 14.84
C ALA A 22 16.57 14.39 13.44
N ALA A 23 15.93 13.21 13.33
CA ALA A 23 15.62 12.56 12.05
C ALA A 23 14.58 13.38 11.27
N ALA A 24 13.50 13.82 11.93
CA ALA A 24 12.48 14.69 11.34
C ALA A 24 13.06 16.02 10.81
N GLU A 25 13.95 16.65 11.56
CA GLU A 25 14.62 17.89 11.12
C GLU A 25 15.61 17.63 9.96
N ALA A 26 16.28 16.47 9.94
CA ALA A 26 17.14 16.07 8.83
C ALA A 26 16.32 15.85 7.54
N LEU A 27 15.16 15.19 7.66
CA LEU A 27 14.20 15.03 6.57
C LEU A 27 13.75 16.38 6.03
N GLY A 28 13.37 17.32 6.90
CA GLY A 28 13.01 18.68 6.50
C GLY A 28 14.14 19.44 5.77
N ARG A 29 15.38 19.34 6.27
CA ARG A 29 16.56 19.96 5.64
C ARG A 29 16.91 19.36 4.28
N ALA A 30 16.68 18.06 4.09
CA ALA A 30 16.91 17.39 2.80
C ALA A 30 15.90 17.83 1.73
N HIS A 31 14.72 18.33 2.14
CA HIS A 31 13.64 18.74 1.24
C HIS A 31 13.17 20.18 1.53
N PRO A 32 14.04 21.20 1.33
CA PRO A 32 13.74 22.58 1.72
C PRO A 32 12.52 23.17 0.97
N ALA A 33 12.23 22.69 -0.24
CA ALA A 33 11.06 23.09 -1.02
C ALA A 33 9.72 22.80 -0.33
N LEU A 34 9.69 21.86 0.63
CA LEU A 34 8.49 21.57 1.42
C LEU A 34 8.20 22.61 2.50
N ALA A 35 9.21 23.41 2.89
CA ALA A 35 9.17 24.30 4.04
C ALA A 35 8.56 23.63 5.29
N ALA A 36 8.90 22.36 5.51
CA ALA A 36 8.23 21.50 6.46
C ALA A 36 8.49 21.94 7.91
N ARG A 37 7.43 21.94 8.72
CA ARG A 37 7.52 22.23 10.16
C ARG A 37 7.45 20.94 10.96
N VAL A 38 8.35 20.75 11.92
CA VAL A 38 8.31 19.56 12.80
C VAL A 38 7.27 19.77 13.90
N VAL A 39 6.38 18.80 14.07
CA VAL A 39 5.42 18.72 15.17
C VAL A 39 5.78 17.49 16.00
N THR A 40 5.92 17.68 17.30
CA THR A 40 6.27 16.59 18.22
C THR A 40 5.17 16.28 19.21
N ASP A 41 5.20 15.05 19.71
CA ASP A 41 4.37 14.60 20.82
C ASP A 41 4.42 15.59 22.00
N PRO A 42 3.29 16.15 22.45
CA PRO A 42 3.22 17.08 23.58
C PRO A 42 3.38 16.38 24.94
N GLU A 43 3.16 15.06 25.02
CA GLU A 43 3.24 14.26 26.24
C GLU A 43 4.11 13.01 26.06
N PRO A 44 5.41 13.16 25.73
CA PRO A 44 6.28 12.04 25.34
C PRO A 44 6.66 11.09 26.48
N GLN A 45 6.36 11.45 27.73
CA GLN A 45 6.55 10.59 28.90
C GLN A 45 5.28 9.83 29.28
N GLY A 46 4.14 10.16 28.66
CA GLY A 46 2.89 9.45 28.85
C GLY A 46 2.85 8.12 28.09
N PRO A 47 1.72 7.41 28.12
CA PRO A 47 1.51 6.23 27.30
C PRO A 47 1.78 6.53 25.80
N PRO A 48 2.39 5.59 25.06
CA PRO A 48 2.63 5.75 23.63
C PRO A 48 1.32 6.03 22.88
N SER A 49 1.28 7.11 22.09
CA SER A 49 0.12 7.47 21.27
C SER A 49 0.56 8.24 20.03
N ALA A 50 0.43 7.60 18.86
CA ALA A 50 0.64 8.29 17.59
C ALA A 50 -0.45 9.34 17.32
N LEU A 51 -1.70 9.02 17.71
CA LEU A 51 -2.87 9.89 17.52
C LEU A 51 -2.71 11.27 18.17
N ARG A 52 -2.11 11.36 19.37
CA ARG A 52 -1.88 12.65 20.04
C ARG A 52 -1.02 13.60 19.20
N THR A 53 0.02 13.08 18.57
CA THR A 53 0.89 13.86 17.67
C THR A 53 0.18 14.14 16.34
N ALA A 54 -0.54 13.16 15.80
CA ALA A 54 -1.31 13.31 14.56
C ALA A 54 -2.35 14.43 14.66
N ARG A 55 -3.11 14.52 15.78
CA ARG A 55 -4.07 15.61 16.04
C ARG A 55 -3.40 16.99 15.97
N LEU A 56 -2.19 17.14 16.51
CA LEU A 56 -1.43 18.39 16.41
C LEU A 56 -0.93 18.67 14.99
N ALA A 57 -0.53 17.64 14.25
CA ALA A 57 -0.08 17.77 12.87
C ALA A 57 -1.22 18.25 11.98
N TRP A 58 -2.35 17.53 11.99
CA TRP A 58 -3.52 17.83 11.14
C TRP A 58 -4.19 19.15 11.45
N ARG A 59 -4.16 19.67 12.69
CA ARG A 59 -4.66 21.02 13.00
C ARG A 59 -3.72 22.16 12.58
N SER A 60 -2.48 21.86 12.18
CA SER A 60 -1.44 22.86 11.90
C SER A 60 -1.54 23.47 10.49
N VAL A 61 -2.75 23.57 9.93
CA VAL A 61 -3.00 24.01 8.56
C VAL A 61 -3.05 25.54 8.49
N PRO A 62 -2.15 26.21 7.74
CA PRO A 62 -2.20 27.65 7.56
C PRO A 62 -3.48 28.10 6.83
N ALA A 63 -3.96 29.33 7.09
CA ALA A 63 -5.16 29.87 6.47
C ALA A 63 -5.10 29.90 4.92
N GLY A 64 -3.91 30.12 4.35
CA GLY A 64 -3.71 30.18 2.91
C GLY A 64 -3.56 28.82 2.21
N ALA A 65 -3.40 27.71 2.93
CA ALA A 65 -3.14 26.41 2.31
C ALA A 65 -4.40 25.85 1.63
N THR A 66 -4.22 25.23 0.46
CA THR A 66 -5.28 24.46 -0.23
C THR A 66 -5.20 22.98 0.11
N HIS A 67 -3.98 22.50 0.39
CA HIS A 67 -3.70 21.10 0.71
C HIS A 67 -2.72 21.05 1.89
N HIS A 68 -2.83 20.00 2.69
CA HIS A 68 -1.96 19.75 3.83
C HIS A 68 -1.34 18.36 3.72
N LEU A 69 -0.01 18.32 3.72
CA LEU A 69 0.80 17.11 3.75
C LEU A 69 1.28 16.88 5.18
N VAL A 70 1.01 15.69 5.71
CA VAL A 70 1.64 15.18 6.93
C VAL A 70 2.58 14.05 6.55
N LEU A 71 3.82 14.14 7.01
CA LEU A 71 4.86 13.14 6.88
C LEU A 71 5.19 12.55 8.26
N GLN A 72 5.47 11.25 8.32
CA GLN A 72 6.12 10.64 9.47
C GLN A 72 7.65 10.81 9.38
N ASP A 73 8.33 10.72 10.53
CA ASP A 73 9.75 11.00 10.67
C ASP A 73 10.69 9.97 10.01
N ASP A 74 10.16 8.81 9.64
CA ASP A 74 10.85 7.71 8.96
C ASP A 74 10.43 7.54 7.50
N ALA A 75 9.80 8.55 6.90
CA ALA A 75 9.55 8.61 5.46
C ALA A 75 10.86 8.82 4.67
N VAL A 76 11.02 8.08 3.58
CA VAL A 76 12.08 8.24 2.57
C VAL A 76 11.45 8.81 1.32
N LEU A 77 11.78 10.05 0.98
CA LEU A 77 11.13 10.77 -0.12
C LEU A 77 11.95 10.66 -1.41
N SER A 78 11.27 10.50 -2.53
CA SER A 78 11.89 10.55 -3.86
C SER A 78 12.49 11.93 -4.17
N PRO A 79 13.42 12.01 -5.16
CA PRO A 79 13.82 13.29 -5.73
C PRO A 79 12.63 14.08 -6.28
N HIS A 80 12.71 15.42 -6.26
CA HIS A 80 11.63 16.31 -6.74
C HIS A 80 10.27 16.06 -6.08
N PHE A 81 10.28 15.59 -4.82
CA PHE A 81 9.08 15.22 -4.09
C PHE A 81 8.02 16.32 -4.03
N ALA A 82 8.39 17.57 -3.75
CA ALA A 82 7.45 18.68 -3.63
C ALA A 82 6.62 18.91 -4.91
N ASP A 83 7.28 18.89 -6.07
CA ASP A 83 6.62 19.03 -7.37
C ASP A 83 5.71 17.84 -7.69
N THR A 84 6.16 16.64 -7.30
CA THR A 84 5.39 15.40 -7.46
C THR A 84 4.12 15.43 -6.63
N VAL A 85 4.22 15.80 -5.35
CA VAL A 85 3.06 15.91 -4.45
C VAL A 85 2.09 16.99 -4.92
N ALA A 86 2.59 18.14 -5.37
CA ALA A 86 1.73 19.19 -5.90
C ALA A 86 0.95 18.72 -7.15
N ALA A 87 1.59 17.94 -8.03
CA ALA A 87 0.93 17.36 -9.20
C ALA A 87 -0.13 16.30 -8.82
N LEU A 88 0.17 15.43 -7.86
CA LEU A 88 -0.77 14.42 -7.36
C LEU A 88 -1.98 15.07 -6.69
N ALA A 89 -1.76 16.08 -5.84
CA ALA A 89 -2.83 16.84 -5.21
C ALA A 89 -3.69 17.61 -6.22
N ALA A 90 -3.07 18.20 -7.26
CA ALA A 90 -3.80 18.90 -8.32
C ALA A 90 -4.69 17.95 -9.15
N ALA A 91 -4.27 16.70 -9.34
CA ALA A 91 -5.04 15.68 -10.05
C ALA A 91 -6.20 15.13 -9.21
N ARG A 92 -6.12 15.25 -7.88
CA ARG A 92 -7.04 14.67 -6.89
C ARG A 92 -7.43 15.72 -5.82
N PRO A 93 -8.01 16.87 -6.21
CA PRO A 93 -8.16 18.01 -5.31
C PRO A 93 -9.18 17.82 -4.18
N GLY A 94 -10.04 16.81 -4.28
CA GLY A 94 -11.05 16.46 -3.25
C GLY A 94 -10.76 15.17 -2.50
N ASP A 95 -9.76 14.40 -2.93
CA ASP A 95 -9.53 13.04 -2.44
C ASP A 95 -8.46 13.03 -1.35
N SER A 96 -8.47 12.00 -0.52
CA SER A 96 -7.39 11.68 0.39
C SER A 96 -6.30 10.91 -0.38
N VAL A 97 -5.12 11.51 -0.54
CA VAL A 97 -4.02 10.91 -1.31
C VAL A 97 -2.92 10.41 -0.38
N SER A 98 -2.88 9.10 -0.17
CA SER A 98 -1.76 8.46 0.53
C SER A 98 -0.62 8.20 -0.44
N LEU A 99 0.57 8.70 -0.12
CA LEU A 99 1.76 8.67 -0.98
C LEU A 99 2.64 7.44 -0.74
N PHE A 100 2.24 6.60 0.20
CA PHE A 100 2.93 5.38 0.59
C PHE A 100 1.94 4.23 0.68
N THR A 101 2.32 3.06 0.22
CA THR A 101 1.54 1.83 0.39
C THR A 101 2.49 0.74 0.84
N GLU A 102 2.23 0.14 2.00
CA GLU A 102 3.08 -0.91 2.54
C GLU A 102 2.98 -2.17 1.66
N TRP A 103 4.10 -2.73 1.24
CA TRP A 103 4.21 -3.79 0.23
C TRP A 103 3.45 -5.10 0.53
N GLY A 104 3.06 -5.38 1.77
CA GLY A 104 2.31 -6.57 2.15
C GLY A 104 0.91 -6.26 2.68
N SER A 105 0.39 -5.06 2.43
CA SER A 105 -0.98 -4.64 2.76
C SER A 105 -2.00 -5.18 1.76
N ARG A 106 -3.30 -5.06 2.05
CA ARG A 106 -4.35 -5.34 1.05
C ARG A 106 -4.27 -4.33 -0.09
N THR A 107 -4.05 -3.05 0.21
CA THR A 107 -3.92 -1.99 -0.80
C THR A 107 -2.74 -2.21 -1.74
N ALA A 108 -1.66 -2.87 -1.30
CA ALA A 108 -0.57 -3.24 -2.21
C ALA A 108 -1.02 -4.14 -3.36
N ASN A 109 -2.00 -5.03 -3.14
CA ASN A 109 -2.53 -5.88 -4.20
C ASN A 109 -3.50 -5.10 -5.11
N ALA A 110 -4.18 -4.08 -4.59
CA ALA A 110 -4.91 -3.12 -5.43
C ALA A 110 -3.93 -2.31 -6.31
N VAL A 111 -2.79 -1.85 -5.78
CA VAL A 111 -1.72 -1.18 -6.55
C VAL A 111 -1.19 -2.09 -7.66
N ARG A 112 -0.94 -3.37 -7.38
CA ARG A 112 -0.48 -4.33 -8.38
C ARG A 112 -1.52 -4.58 -9.47
N ALA A 113 -2.79 -4.73 -9.10
CA ALA A 113 -3.88 -4.85 -10.07
C ALA A 113 -4.00 -3.59 -10.93
N ALA A 114 -3.91 -2.40 -10.33
CA ALA A 114 -3.90 -1.12 -11.02
C ALA A 114 -2.73 -0.99 -12.01
N ALA A 115 -1.51 -1.37 -11.61
CA ALA A 115 -0.34 -1.38 -12.49
C ALA A 115 -0.56 -2.30 -13.70
N LEU A 116 -0.99 -3.54 -13.46
CA LEU A 116 -1.27 -4.55 -14.49
C LEU A 116 -2.36 -4.07 -15.46
N LEU A 117 -3.37 -3.37 -14.94
CA LEU A 117 -4.52 -2.87 -15.67
C LEU A 117 -4.38 -1.42 -16.18
N GLY A 118 -3.23 -0.79 -15.95
CA GLY A 118 -2.87 0.48 -16.59
C GLY A 118 -3.60 1.68 -15.99
N HIS A 119 -4.05 1.53 -14.75
CA HIS A 119 -4.59 2.61 -13.94
C HIS A 119 -3.46 3.36 -13.25
N ALA A 120 -3.65 4.65 -13.02
CA ALA A 120 -2.67 5.47 -12.31
C ALA A 120 -2.88 5.46 -10.79
N TRP A 121 -4.08 5.10 -10.35
CA TRP A 121 -4.49 5.15 -8.96
C TRP A 121 -5.13 3.83 -8.54
N ALA A 122 -4.91 3.44 -7.28
CA ALA A 122 -5.63 2.35 -6.64
C ALA A 122 -6.42 2.87 -5.43
N PRO A 123 -7.62 2.32 -5.16
CA PRO A 123 -8.34 2.63 -3.93
C PRO A 123 -7.64 2.01 -2.73
N VAL A 124 -7.75 2.67 -1.57
CA VAL A 124 -7.38 2.08 -0.28
C VAL A 124 -8.43 1.04 0.12
N VAL A 125 -7.98 -0.19 0.35
CA VAL A 125 -8.84 -1.35 0.69
C VAL A 125 -8.45 -2.02 2.01
N ASP A 126 -7.52 -1.43 2.75
CA ASP A 126 -7.19 -1.83 4.11
C ASP A 126 -8.22 -1.31 5.13
N ASP A 127 -8.15 -1.86 6.34
CA ASP A 127 -8.86 -1.43 7.55
C ASP A 127 -8.14 -0.28 8.28
N TYR A 128 -7.12 0.28 7.66
CA TYR A 128 -6.43 1.49 8.08
C TYR A 128 -6.09 2.35 6.85
N LEU A 129 -5.88 3.65 7.06
CA LEU A 129 -5.39 4.55 6.01
C LEU A 129 -3.86 4.71 6.10
N PRO A 130 -3.06 4.29 5.11
CA PRO A 130 -1.61 4.45 5.18
C PRO A 130 -1.22 5.93 5.36
N SER A 131 -0.64 6.28 6.51
CA SER A 131 -0.43 7.68 6.93
C SER A 131 1.04 8.11 7.01
N VAL A 132 1.99 7.26 6.56
CA VAL A 132 3.44 7.60 6.50
C VAL A 132 3.67 8.91 5.75
N ALA A 133 2.94 9.12 4.67
CA ALA A 133 2.88 10.37 3.94
C ALA A 133 1.47 10.52 3.35
N LEU A 134 0.68 11.46 3.88
CA LEU A 134 -0.72 11.63 3.51
C LEU A 134 -1.01 13.10 3.18
N VAL A 135 -1.68 13.31 2.05
CA VAL A 135 -2.17 14.62 1.63
C VAL A 135 -3.68 14.66 1.76
N LEU A 136 -4.18 15.68 2.46
CA LEU A 136 -5.61 15.99 2.49
C LEU A 136 -5.86 17.40 1.93
N PRO A 137 -7.03 17.64 1.31
CA PRO A 137 -7.57 18.97 1.17
C PRO A 137 -7.54 19.73 2.51
N ALA A 138 -7.17 21.00 2.49
CA ALA A 138 -6.92 21.77 3.71
C ALA A 138 -8.16 21.88 4.62
N GLU A 139 -9.37 21.88 4.05
CA GLU A 139 -10.62 21.88 4.83
C GLU A 139 -10.81 20.58 5.59
N LEU A 140 -10.58 19.43 4.95
CA LEU A 140 -10.63 18.12 5.61
C LEU A 140 -9.55 17.99 6.69
N ALA A 141 -8.33 18.45 6.41
CA ALA A 141 -7.26 18.43 7.41
C ALA A 141 -7.62 19.20 8.69
N ARG A 142 -8.25 20.38 8.56
CA ARG A 142 -8.67 21.20 9.70
C ARG A 142 -9.74 20.53 10.56
N GLY A 143 -10.63 19.72 9.97
CA GLY A 143 -11.72 19.06 10.68
C GLY A 143 -11.30 17.81 11.48
N PHE A 144 -10.13 17.23 11.20
CA PHE A 144 -9.72 15.98 11.82
C PHE A 144 -9.55 16.07 13.35
N GLU A 145 -9.03 17.19 13.87
CA GLU A 145 -8.81 17.32 15.32
C GLU A 145 -10.11 17.26 16.10
N GLU A 146 -11.12 18.00 15.64
CA GLU A 146 -12.43 18.06 16.28
C GLU A 146 -13.10 16.69 16.26
N TYR A 147 -13.00 16.00 15.12
CA TYR A 147 -13.48 14.62 14.99
C TYR A 147 -12.79 13.68 15.99
N ALA A 148 -11.46 13.64 15.98
CA ALA A 148 -10.68 12.75 16.83
C ALA A 148 -10.90 13.04 18.32
N ALA A 149 -11.04 14.31 18.71
CA ALA A 149 -11.35 14.69 20.09
C ALA A 149 -12.72 14.17 20.55
N ALA A 150 -13.70 14.12 19.66
CA ALA A 150 -15.06 13.72 19.98
C ALA A 150 -15.32 12.21 19.85
N LYS A 151 -14.59 11.51 18.97
CA LYS A 151 -14.92 10.14 18.54
C LYS A 151 -13.83 9.11 18.75
N ALA A 152 -12.57 9.50 18.87
CA ALA A 152 -11.48 8.51 18.96
C ALA A 152 -11.51 7.79 20.31
N ALA A 153 -11.35 6.46 20.26
CA ALA A 153 -11.13 5.68 21.47
C ALA A 153 -9.77 6.03 22.11
N PRO A 154 -9.61 5.87 23.44
CA PRO A 154 -8.35 6.20 24.13
C PRO A 154 -7.11 5.48 23.59
N ASP A 155 -7.29 4.28 23.03
CA ASP A 155 -6.26 3.41 22.45
C ASP A 155 -6.26 3.40 20.92
N ALA A 156 -7.05 4.25 20.27
CA ALA A 156 -7.13 4.31 18.82
C ALA A 156 -5.81 4.78 18.19
N THR A 157 -5.49 4.19 17.04
CA THR A 157 -4.39 4.62 16.18
C THR A 157 -4.84 5.74 15.24
N ASP A 158 -3.88 6.53 14.77
CA ASP A 158 -4.17 7.67 13.89
C ASP A 158 -4.71 7.25 12.53
N ASP A 159 -4.16 6.19 11.94
CA ASP A 159 -4.53 5.65 10.63
C ASP A 159 -5.95 5.07 10.58
N VAL A 160 -6.39 4.38 11.64
CA VAL A 160 -7.77 3.87 11.77
C VAL A 160 -8.74 5.04 12.03
N THR A 161 -8.37 5.99 12.88
CA THR A 161 -9.18 7.19 13.15
C THR A 161 -9.34 8.05 11.89
N LEU A 162 -8.28 8.19 11.09
CA LEU A 162 -8.32 8.89 9.80
C LEU A 162 -9.20 8.17 8.78
N LEU A 163 -9.12 6.83 8.71
CA LEU A 163 -9.97 6.04 7.82
C LEU A 163 -11.45 6.27 8.11
N ASP A 164 -11.83 6.25 9.39
CA ASP A 164 -13.19 6.47 9.87
C ASP A 164 -13.66 7.93 9.63
N TYR A 165 -12.81 8.91 9.93
CA TYR A 165 -13.08 10.33 9.65
C TYR A 165 -13.37 10.59 8.16
N LEU A 166 -12.64 9.93 7.28
CA LEU A 166 -12.68 10.14 5.83
C LEU A 166 -13.63 9.20 5.11
N HIS A 167 -14.59 8.57 5.80
CA HIS A 167 -15.45 7.53 5.21
C HIS A 167 -16.17 7.97 3.92
N ASP A 168 -16.64 9.22 3.85
CA ASP A 168 -17.33 9.83 2.69
C ASP A 168 -16.39 10.44 1.63
N VAL A 169 -15.08 10.32 1.82
CA VAL A 169 -14.05 10.86 0.93
C VAL A 169 -13.36 9.71 0.20
N ASP A 170 -13.13 9.86 -1.10
CA ASP A 170 -12.34 8.89 -1.86
C ASP A 170 -10.90 8.83 -1.32
N ARG A 171 -10.43 7.62 -1.03
CA ARG A 171 -9.10 7.35 -0.49
C ARG A 171 -8.30 6.60 -1.52
N VAL A 172 -7.27 7.25 -2.05
CA VAL A 172 -6.49 6.72 -3.19
C VAL A 172 -5.00 6.74 -2.90
N VAL A 173 -4.30 5.82 -3.55
CA VAL A 173 -2.84 5.77 -3.61
C VAL A 173 -2.40 5.84 -5.07
N PRO A 174 -1.32 6.57 -5.41
CA PRO A 174 -0.74 6.50 -6.74
C PRO A 174 -0.06 5.15 -6.94
N VAL A 175 -0.21 4.56 -8.13
CA VAL A 175 0.48 3.31 -8.47
C VAL A 175 2.00 3.52 -8.50
N ALA A 176 2.45 4.65 -9.03
CA ALA A 176 3.83 5.09 -8.91
C ALA A 176 3.99 5.96 -7.65
N GLY A 177 4.32 5.32 -6.52
CA GLY A 177 4.45 5.96 -5.22
C GLY A 177 5.77 6.73 -5.05
N PRO A 178 5.75 7.97 -4.53
CA PRO A 178 6.96 8.78 -4.35
C PRO A 178 7.63 8.62 -2.97
N VAL A 179 7.13 7.74 -2.09
CA VAL A 179 7.60 7.57 -0.72
C VAL A 179 7.91 6.10 -0.44
N ASP A 180 9.02 5.86 0.24
CA ASP A 180 9.38 4.60 0.89
C ASP A 180 9.51 4.80 2.41
N HIS A 181 9.76 3.73 3.15
CA HIS A 181 9.84 3.74 4.61
C HIS A 181 11.25 3.33 5.07
N ALA A 182 11.89 4.14 5.92
CA ALA A 182 13.29 3.93 6.34
C ALA A 182 13.48 2.71 7.27
N ASN A 183 12.39 2.22 7.87
CA ASN A 183 12.37 1.05 8.76
C ASN A 183 13.30 1.13 9.99
N PRO A 184 13.34 2.25 10.75
CA PRO A 184 14.03 2.26 12.04
C PRO A 184 13.28 1.40 13.07
N PRO A 185 13.93 0.98 14.18
CA PRO A 185 13.25 0.33 15.29
C PRO A 185 12.02 1.12 15.76
N SER A 186 10.90 0.42 15.90
CA SER A 186 9.60 1.01 16.21
C SER A 186 9.54 1.52 17.65
N LEU A 187 9.04 2.74 17.83
CA LEU A 187 8.80 3.30 19.17
C LEU A 187 7.50 2.80 19.83
N VAL A 188 6.60 2.22 19.04
CA VAL A 188 5.29 1.71 19.49
C VAL A 188 5.20 0.17 19.41
N GLY A 189 6.33 -0.53 19.28
CA GLY A 189 6.37 -2.01 19.33
C GLY A 189 6.05 -2.76 18.03
N ASN A 190 5.94 -2.08 16.89
CA ASN A 190 5.65 -2.68 15.59
C ASN A 190 6.82 -3.44 14.93
N ASP A 191 7.96 -3.63 15.62
CA ASP A 191 9.13 -4.35 15.08
C ASP A 191 8.81 -5.79 14.67
N VAL A 192 7.82 -6.41 15.34
CA VAL A 192 7.36 -7.77 15.04
C VAL A 192 6.76 -7.92 13.63
N MET A 193 6.41 -6.81 12.97
CA MET A 193 5.82 -6.79 11.63
C MET A 193 6.85 -7.02 10.52
N GLY A 194 8.15 -6.85 10.80
CA GLY A 194 9.21 -6.83 9.79
C GLY A 194 9.26 -5.51 9.00
N PRO A 195 10.15 -5.38 8.00
CA PRO A 195 10.27 -4.18 7.18
C PRO A 195 9.00 -3.89 6.37
N ARG A 196 8.68 -2.60 6.21
CA ARG A 196 7.45 -2.09 5.61
C ARG A 196 7.78 -1.18 4.42
N SER A 197 8.41 -1.72 3.39
CA SER A 197 8.78 -0.93 2.20
C SER A 197 7.57 -0.60 1.33
N ALA A 198 7.74 0.32 0.38
CA ALA A 198 6.70 0.67 -0.58
C ALA A 198 6.34 -0.49 -1.51
N ALA A 199 5.05 -0.65 -1.82
CA ALA A 199 4.54 -1.62 -2.78
C ALA A 199 5.02 -1.33 -4.20
N CYS A 200 5.18 -0.05 -4.56
CA CYS A 200 5.71 0.38 -5.84
C CYS A 200 6.35 1.77 -5.70
N LEU A 201 7.66 1.80 -5.48
CA LEU A 201 8.44 3.03 -5.46
C LEU A 201 8.81 3.40 -6.91
N ALA A 202 8.21 4.45 -7.44
CA ALA A 202 8.51 4.94 -8.78
C ALA A 202 8.32 6.46 -8.86
N THR A 203 9.25 7.15 -9.51
CA THR A 203 9.28 8.62 -9.58
C THR A 203 8.52 9.19 -10.77
N THR A 204 8.00 8.32 -11.66
CA THR A 204 7.27 8.71 -12.86
C THR A 204 5.96 7.94 -12.93
N GLY A 205 4.86 8.66 -12.78
CA GLY A 205 3.50 8.18 -13.04
C GLY A 205 2.73 9.19 -13.88
N ASP A 206 1.54 8.82 -14.32
CA ASP A 206 0.60 9.73 -14.97
C ASP A 206 -0.51 10.11 -13.96
N PRO A 207 -0.43 11.25 -13.26
CA PRO A 207 -1.46 11.65 -12.30
C PRO A 207 -2.85 11.79 -12.92
N ALA A 208 -2.95 12.02 -14.24
CA ALA A 208 -4.22 12.17 -14.94
C ALA A 208 -4.88 10.84 -15.31
N GLY A 209 -4.22 9.71 -15.06
CA GLY A 209 -4.77 8.39 -15.33
C GLY A 209 -5.97 8.03 -14.45
N SER A 210 -6.65 6.95 -14.82
CA SER A 210 -7.86 6.48 -14.15
C SER A 210 -7.56 5.80 -12.81
N VAL A 211 -8.60 5.68 -11.97
CA VAL A 211 -8.59 4.86 -10.75
C VAL A 211 -9.03 3.44 -11.11
N LEU A 212 -8.38 2.45 -10.50
CA LEU A 212 -8.82 1.07 -10.54
C LEU A 212 -10.28 0.97 -10.05
N PRO A 213 -11.17 0.27 -10.78
CA PRO A 213 -12.53 0.02 -10.32
C PRO A 213 -12.56 -0.71 -8.97
N ALA A 214 -13.67 -0.55 -8.24
CA ALA A 214 -13.85 -1.19 -6.94
C ALA A 214 -13.68 -2.72 -7.05
N MET A 215 -12.77 -3.26 -6.23
CA MET A 215 -12.49 -4.69 -6.19
C MET A 215 -13.59 -5.42 -5.42
N ARG A 216 -14.04 -6.57 -5.93
CA ARG A 216 -14.96 -7.48 -5.20
C ARG A 216 -14.21 -8.51 -4.36
N ALA A 217 -12.94 -8.73 -4.68
CA ALA A 217 -12.05 -9.65 -4.04
C ALA A 217 -10.64 -9.05 -4.00
N VAL A 218 -9.96 -9.10 -2.86
CA VAL A 218 -8.57 -8.64 -2.71
C VAL A 218 -7.71 -9.81 -2.23
N PRO A 219 -6.83 -10.35 -3.10
CA PRO A 219 -5.86 -11.36 -2.71
C PRO A 219 -4.88 -10.77 -1.71
N TYR A 220 -4.49 -11.57 -0.73
CA TYR A 220 -3.61 -11.12 0.34
C TYR A 220 -2.82 -12.31 0.89
N PHE A 221 -1.51 -12.12 1.01
CA PHE A 221 -0.68 -13.04 1.78
C PHE A 221 -0.74 -12.59 3.24
N CYS A 222 -1.36 -13.38 4.10
CA CYS A 222 -1.37 -13.11 5.53
C CYS A 222 0.01 -13.37 6.10
N TRP A 223 0.86 -12.35 6.14
CA TRP A 223 2.22 -12.43 6.70
C TRP A 223 2.23 -12.72 8.21
N TRP A 224 1.09 -12.67 8.90
CA TRP A 224 1.01 -13.14 10.28
C TRP A 224 0.94 -14.66 10.37
N GLU A 225 0.07 -15.28 9.57
CA GLU A 225 -0.21 -16.72 9.58
C GLU A 225 0.53 -17.48 8.47
N GLN A 226 1.24 -16.76 7.60
CA GLN A 226 2.02 -17.25 6.47
C GLN A 226 1.20 -18.05 5.45
N LEU A 227 0.01 -17.54 5.08
CA LEU A 227 -0.91 -18.21 4.17
C LEU A 227 -1.66 -17.25 3.24
N ALA A 228 -2.05 -17.75 2.07
CA ALA A 228 -2.81 -17.03 1.06
C ALA A 228 -4.30 -16.99 1.43
N VAL A 229 -4.85 -15.78 1.47
CA VAL A 229 -6.28 -15.53 1.64
C VAL A 229 -6.80 -14.58 0.59
N VAL A 230 -8.12 -14.53 0.48
CA VAL A 230 -8.84 -13.52 -0.29
C VAL A 230 -9.82 -12.82 0.65
N TYR A 231 -9.82 -11.50 0.63
CA TYR A 231 -10.85 -10.68 1.25
C TYR A 231 -11.95 -10.46 0.23
N LEU A 232 -13.12 -11.04 0.46
CA LEU A 232 -14.30 -10.88 -0.37
C LEU A 232 -15.17 -9.75 0.19
N ARG A 233 -15.68 -8.89 -0.68
CA ARG A 233 -16.54 -7.78 -0.24
C ARG A 233 -17.79 -8.35 0.42
N ASP A 234 -18.05 -7.91 1.64
CA ASP A 234 -19.17 -8.34 2.46
C ASP A 234 -19.70 -7.16 3.29
N PRO A 235 -20.82 -6.53 2.88
CA PRO A 235 -21.42 -5.40 3.60
C PRO A 235 -21.85 -5.73 5.03
N ALA A 236 -21.98 -7.00 5.40
CA ALA A 236 -22.31 -7.41 6.76
C ALA A 236 -21.08 -7.46 7.69
N SER A 237 -19.87 -7.44 7.14
CA SER A 237 -18.63 -7.43 7.92
C SER A 237 -18.28 -6.01 8.40
N PRO A 238 -17.74 -5.83 9.62
CA PRO A 238 -17.46 -4.49 10.18
C PRO A 238 -16.56 -3.59 9.32
N ASP A 239 -15.55 -4.15 8.66
CA ASP A 239 -14.65 -3.45 7.74
C ASP A 239 -15.07 -3.59 6.26
N GLY A 240 -16.24 -4.19 6.00
CA GLY A 240 -16.77 -4.46 4.67
C GLY A 240 -16.12 -5.65 3.94
N TRP A 241 -15.30 -6.45 4.63
CA TRP A 241 -14.59 -7.58 4.03
C TRP A 241 -14.69 -8.85 4.85
N ARG A 242 -15.04 -9.95 4.16
CA ARG A 242 -14.96 -11.30 4.72
C ARG A 242 -13.71 -12.00 4.22
N ARG A 243 -12.84 -12.39 5.15
CA ARG A 243 -11.62 -13.15 4.86
C ARG A 243 -11.95 -14.64 4.66
N VAL A 244 -11.44 -15.23 3.58
CA VAL A 244 -11.52 -16.67 3.30
C VAL A 244 -10.16 -17.22 2.84
N PRO A 245 -9.86 -18.52 3.03
CA PRO A 245 -8.72 -19.15 2.37
C PRO A 245 -8.75 -18.92 0.86
N ALA A 246 -7.60 -18.67 0.24
CA ALA A 246 -7.54 -18.38 -1.19
C ALA A 246 -8.02 -19.57 -2.04
N GLU A 247 -7.75 -20.80 -1.59
CA GLU A 247 -8.23 -22.02 -2.24
C GLU A 247 -9.76 -22.07 -2.32
N GLU A 248 -10.47 -21.78 -1.23
CA GLU A 248 -11.94 -21.74 -1.21
C GLU A 248 -12.48 -20.65 -2.17
N ALA A 249 -11.82 -19.48 -2.20
CA ALA A 249 -12.19 -18.41 -3.12
C ALA A 249 -11.98 -18.79 -4.59
N LEU A 250 -10.91 -19.53 -4.91
CA LEU A 250 -10.61 -20.01 -6.25
C LEU A 250 -11.56 -21.15 -6.67
N GLU A 251 -11.88 -22.06 -5.76
CA GLU A 251 -12.83 -23.15 -6.00
C GLU A 251 -14.23 -22.62 -6.29
N ALA A 252 -14.69 -21.60 -5.55
CA ALA A 252 -15.94 -20.88 -5.83
C ALA A 252 -15.97 -20.23 -7.23
N ARG A 253 -14.81 -20.09 -7.89
CA ARG A 253 -14.64 -19.62 -9.26
C ARG A 253 -14.42 -20.74 -10.27
N GLY A 254 -14.60 -22.00 -9.86
CA GLY A 254 -14.42 -23.18 -10.71
C GLY A 254 -12.94 -23.55 -10.93
N ILE A 255 -12.01 -23.00 -10.14
CA ILE A 255 -10.58 -23.27 -10.26
C ILE A 255 -10.16 -24.22 -9.13
N ALA A 256 -10.06 -25.51 -9.45
CA ALA A 256 -9.70 -26.54 -8.49
C ALA A 256 -8.25 -26.43 -7.99
N ARG A 257 -8.00 -26.83 -6.74
CA ARG A 257 -6.68 -26.83 -6.08
C ARG A 257 -5.61 -27.55 -6.92
N GLU A 258 -5.96 -28.69 -7.50
CA GLU A 258 -5.05 -29.52 -8.30
C GLU A 258 -4.50 -28.74 -9.49
N ARG A 259 -5.31 -27.87 -10.10
CA ARG A 259 -4.90 -27.03 -11.23
C ARG A 259 -3.89 -25.97 -10.79
N VAL A 260 -4.14 -25.32 -9.65
CA VAL A 260 -3.23 -24.32 -9.08
C VAL A 260 -1.88 -24.95 -8.74
N VAL A 261 -1.90 -26.11 -8.08
CA VAL A 261 -0.69 -26.87 -7.68
C VAL A 261 0.06 -27.41 -8.90
N ALA A 262 -0.62 -27.96 -9.91
CA ALA A 262 0.02 -28.44 -11.13
C ALA A 262 0.73 -27.31 -11.89
N SER A 263 0.10 -26.12 -11.93
CA SER A 263 0.68 -24.93 -12.54
C SER A 263 1.91 -24.43 -11.77
N LEU A 264 1.86 -24.45 -10.43
CA LEU A 264 3.03 -24.15 -9.60
C LEU A 264 4.20 -25.09 -9.90
N ARG A 265 3.96 -26.41 -9.94
CA ARG A 265 5.01 -27.39 -10.24
C ARG A 265 5.70 -27.11 -11.57
N THR A 266 4.91 -26.83 -12.60
CA THR A 266 5.41 -26.47 -13.94
C THR A 266 6.23 -25.18 -13.88
N ALA A 267 5.75 -24.15 -13.17
CA ALA A 267 6.47 -22.89 -13.07
C ALA A 267 7.81 -23.04 -12.33
N LEU A 268 7.85 -23.85 -11.27
CA LEU A 268 9.08 -24.11 -10.49
C LEU A 268 10.19 -24.79 -11.31
N GLU A 269 9.86 -25.51 -12.39
CA GLU A 269 10.86 -26.07 -13.31
C GLU A 269 11.61 -24.97 -14.09
N SER A 270 10.98 -23.81 -14.27
CA SER A 270 11.52 -22.68 -15.02
C SER A 270 12.17 -21.59 -14.16
N VAL A 271 12.08 -21.70 -12.82
CA VAL A 271 12.63 -20.68 -11.90
C VAL A 271 14.15 -20.77 -11.85
N PRO A 272 14.89 -19.71 -12.22
CA PRO A 272 16.34 -19.68 -12.09
C PRO A 272 16.76 -19.81 -10.62
N HIS A 273 17.86 -20.51 -10.35
CA HIS A 273 18.44 -20.64 -9.01
C HIS A 273 17.49 -21.26 -7.96
N ARG A 274 16.63 -22.20 -8.38
CA ARG A 274 15.68 -22.88 -7.50
C ARG A 274 16.29 -23.43 -6.20
N GLU A 275 17.48 -24.03 -6.27
CA GLU A 275 18.17 -24.55 -5.08
C GLU A 275 18.44 -23.44 -4.04
N SER A 276 18.91 -22.28 -4.49
CA SER A 276 19.17 -21.13 -3.60
C SER A 276 17.90 -20.54 -2.98
N ILE A 277 16.75 -20.70 -3.64
CA ILE A 277 15.45 -20.29 -3.10
C ILE A 277 14.99 -21.29 -2.04
N HIS A 278 15.07 -22.59 -2.34
CA HIS A 278 14.62 -23.66 -1.46
C HIS A 278 15.38 -23.69 -0.12
N ASP A 279 16.66 -23.34 -0.12
CA ASP A 279 17.47 -23.23 1.11
C ASP A 279 16.97 -22.15 2.10
N ARG A 280 16.12 -21.23 1.64
CA ARG A 280 15.69 -20.05 2.39
C ARG A 280 14.18 -19.90 2.51
N VAL A 281 13.43 -20.43 1.55
CA VAL A 281 11.98 -20.34 1.47
C VAL A 281 11.45 -21.74 1.24
N SER A 282 10.65 -22.24 2.18
CA SER A 282 10.07 -23.58 2.06
C SER A 282 9.09 -23.66 0.89
N ASP A 283 8.94 -24.86 0.32
CA ASP A 283 7.95 -25.11 -0.74
C ASP A 283 6.52 -24.75 -0.33
N VAL A 284 6.19 -24.85 0.97
CA VAL A 284 4.90 -24.41 1.51
C VAL A 284 4.73 -22.91 1.33
N LEU A 285 5.71 -22.10 1.75
CA LEU A 285 5.65 -20.63 1.59
C LEU A 285 5.65 -20.22 0.12
N LEU A 286 6.39 -20.93 -0.74
CA LEU A 286 6.36 -20.71 -2.18
C LEU A 286 4.97 -20.98 -2.77
N ALA A 287 4.27 -22.02 -2.30
CA ALA A 287 2.91 -22.30 -2.71
C ALA A 287 1.93 -21.21 -2.29
N GLU A 288 2.09 -20.64 -1.10
CA GLU A 288 1.24 -19.55 -0.62
C GLU A 288 1.51 -18.22 -1.36
N VAL A 289 2.78 -17.90 -1.65
CA VAL A 289 3.15 -16.75 -2.52
C VAL A 289 2.59 -16.94 -3.93
N TRP A 290 2.74 -18.14 -4.50
CA TRP A 290 2.17 -18.50 -5.80
C TRP A 290 0.65 -18.32 -5.80
N THR A 291 -0.05 -18.87 -4.83
CA THR A 291 -1.51 -18.83 -4.74
C THR A 291 -2.02 -17.40 -4.61
N THR A 292 -1.32 -16.55 -3.84
CA THR A 292 -1.63 -15.12 -3.73
C THR A 292 -1.49 -14.41 -5.08
N ALA A 293 -0.37 -14.61 -5.79
CA ALA A 293 -0.13 -14.01 -7.10
C ALA A 293 -1.07 -14.57 -8.19
N TYR A 294 -1.41 -15.85 -8.11
CA TYR A 294 -2.39 -16.49 -8.99
C TYR A 294 -3.78 -15.88 -8.81
N ALA A 295 -4.23 -15.72 -7.55
CA ALA A 295 -5.50 -15.06 -7.24
C ALA A 295 -5.51 -13.59 -7.71
N LEU A 296 -4.37 -12.89 -7.68
CA LEU A 296 -4.24 -11.57 -8.28
C LEU A 296 -4.51 -11.61 -9.79
N GLY A 297 -4.00 -12.60 -10.50
CA GLY A 297 -4.33 -12.87 -11.90
C GLY A 297 -5.84 -13.03 -12.14
N VAL A 298 -6.49 -13.89 -11.33
CA VAL A 298 -7.94 -14.10 -11.40
C VAL A 298 -8.71 -12.80 -11.19
N VAL A 299 -8.35 -12.03 -10.17
CA VAL A 299 -9.03 -10.76 -9.85
C VAL A 299 -8.80 -9.70 -10.92
N THR A 300 -7.62 -9.62 -11.55
CA THR A 300 -7.43 -8.70 -12.68
C THR A 300 -8.33 -9.04 -13.87
N ARG A 301 -8.65 -10.32 -14.06
CA ARG A 301 -9.61 -10.74 -15.08
C ARG A 301 -11.04 -10.35 -14.73
N ASP A 302 -11.42 -10.48 -13.46
CA ASP A 302 -12.74 -10.04 -12.96
C ASP A 302 -12.99 -8.55 -13.12
N LEU A 303 -11.93 -7.76 -13.06
CA LEU A 303 -11.95 -6.31 -13.30
C LEU A 303 -12.07 -5.97 -14.80
N GLY A 304 -12.21 -6.98 -15.67
CA GLY A 304 -12.47 -6.83 -17.10
C GLY A 304 -11.21 -6.70 -17.98
N GLY A 305 -10.02 -6.94 -17.43
CA GLY A 305 -8.76 -6.82 -18.16
C GLY A 305 -7.99 -8.13 -18.31
N PHE A 306 -6.82 -8.05 -18.93
CA PHE A 306 -5.80 -9.09 -18.89
C PHE A 306 -4.48 -8.47 -18.43
N PRO A 307 -3.69 -9.12 -17.56
CA PRO A 307 -2.41 -8.59 -17.09
C PRO A 307 -1.47 -8.22 -18.23
N ASP A 308 -1.00 -6.98 -18.26
CA ASP A 308 0.01 -6.51 -19.21
C ASP A 308 1.33 -6.23 -18.49
N LEU A 309 2.29 -7.14 -18.65
CA LEU A 309 3.61 -7.05 -18.01
C LEU A 309 4.52 -5.97 -18.61
N GLY A 310 4.18 -5.44 -19.79
CA GLY A 310 4.95 -4.40 -20.47
C GLY A 310 4.70 -2.99 -19.95
N ARG A 311 3.73 -2.82 -19.05
CA ARG A 311 3.34 -1.49 -18.56
C ARG A 311 4.35 -0.88 -17.59
N PRO A 312 4.45 0.46 -17.57
CA PRO A 312 5.20 1.16 -16.53
C PRO A 312 4.76 0.71 -15.13
N ALA A 313 5.70 0.72 -14.18
CA ALA A 313 5.48 0.35 -12.77
C ALA A 313 5.11 -1.11 -12.48
N VAL A 314 4.72 -1.95 -13.46
CA VAL A 314 4.34 -3.36 -13.19
C VAL A 314 5.49 -4.16 -12.58
N ARG A 315 6.70 -4.02 -13.14
CA ARG A 315 7.88 -4.71 -12.62
C ARG A 315 8.11 -4.36 -11.15
N GLU A 316 8.09 -3.07 -10.85
CA GLU A 316 8.36 -2.55 -9.52
C GLU A 316 7.25 -2.92 -8.53
N ALA A 317 5.99 -2.93 -8.96
CA ALA A 317 4.87 -3.37 -8.14
C ALA A 317 4.88 -4.88 -7.84
N LEU A 318 5.18 -5.72 -8.85
CA LEU A 318 5.16 -7.17 -8.67
C LEU A 318 6.41 -7.71 -7.96
N ALA A 319 7.57 -7.08 -8.16
CA ALA A 319 8.82 -7.48 -7.49
C ALA A 319 8.74 -7.35 -5.96
N THR A 320 7.82 -6.54 -5.44
CA THR A 320 7.64 -6.36 -3.99
C THR A 320 6.66 -7.37 -3.36
N LEU A 321 5.92 -8.16 -4.15
CA LEU A 321 4.92 -9.10 -3.62
C LEU A 321 5.56 -10.13 -2.69
N ALA A 322 6.56 -10.86 -3.20
CA ALA A 322 7.23 -11.90 -2.45
C ALA A 322 8.00 -11.39 -1.22
N PRO A 323 8.85 -10.33 -1.29
CA PRO A 323 9.51 -9.82 -0.10
C PRO A 323 8.54 -9.23 0.91
N GLY A 324 7.45 -8.59 0.47
CA GLY A 324 6.39 -8.09 1.37
C GLY A 324 5.67 -9.21 2.11
N ALA A 325 5.40 -10.32 1.44
CA ALA A 325 4.82 -11.53 2.02
C ALA A 325 5.77 -12.21 3.03
N LEU A 326 7.05 -12.31 2.69
CA LEU A 326 8.04 -13.10 3.42
C LEU A 326 8.86 -12.29 4.45
N ARG A 327 8.52 -11.01 4.66
CA ARG A 327 9.28 -10.06 5.50
C ARG A 327 9.55 -10.47 6.95
N ARG A 328 8.80 -11.44 7.49
CA ARG A 328 8.97 -11.96 8.86
C ARG A 328 9.73 -13.27 8.94
N VAL A 329 9.88 -13.97 7.82
CA VAL A 329 10.49 -15.32 7.76
C VAL A 329 11.85 -15.29 7.08
N VAL A 330 12.04 -14.36 6.15
CA VAL A 330 13.30 -14.14 5.46
C VAL A 330 14.11 -13.05 6.15
N PRO A 331 15.45 -13.23 6.34
CA PRO A 331 16.31 -12.17 6.85
C PRO A 331 16.23 -10.89 6.02
N VAL A 332 16.14 -9.74 6.69
CA VAL A 332 15.93 -8.41 6.05
C VAL A 332 16.89 -8.13 4.90
N GLY A 333 18.19 -8.41 5.08
CA GLY A 333 19.20 -8.19 4.04
C GLY A 333 19.04 -9.04 2.78
N TRP A 334 18.19 -10.07 2.81
CA TRP A 334 17.91 -10.93 1.67
C TRP A 334 16.63 -10.57 0.92
N LEU A 335 15.75 -9.73 1.50
CA LEU A 335 14.46 -9.36 0.91
C LEU A 335 14.58 -8.76 -0.51
N PRO A 336 15.54 -7.86 -0.82
CA PRO A 336 15.70 -7.38 -2.20
C PRO A 336 15.98 -8.53 -3.18
N ARG A 337 16.82 -9.49 -2.78
CA ARG A 337 17.16 -10.66 -3.60
C ARG A 337 15.98 -11.62 -3.76
N VAL A 338 15.11 -11.73 -2.76
CA VAL A 338 13.84 -12.48 -2.87
C VAL A 338 12.96 -11.92 -3.97
N GLY A 339 12.81 -10.59 -4.01
CA GLY A 339 12.05 -9.92 -5.07
C GLY A 339 12.58 -10.27 -6.45
N GLU A 340 13.90 -10.19 -6.66
CA GLU A 340 14.54 -10.55 -7.93
C GLU A 340 14.35 -12.02 -8.32
N LEU A 341 14.59 -12.94 -7.37
CA LEU A 341 14.56 -14.39 -7.63
C LEU A 341 13.14 -14.92 -7.84
N LEU A 342 12.15 -14.38 -7.13
CA LEU A 342 10.75 -14.82 -7.21
C LEU A 342 9.91 -14.03 -8.21
N TYR A 343 10.42 -12.96 -8.80
CA TYR A 343 9.70 -12.20 -9.83
C TYR A 343 9.20 -13.07 -11.02
N PRO A 344 10.00 -14.00 -11.59
CA PRO A 344 9.50 -14.91 -12.64
C PRO A 344 8.36 -15.81 -12.16
N LEU A 345 8.42 -16.29 -10.91
CA LEU A 345 7.37 -17.11 -10.32
C LEU A 345 6.07 -16.31 -10.12
N VAL A 346 6.18 -15.09 -9.59
CA VAL A 346 5.03 -14.18 -9.36
C VAL A 346 4.35 -13.80 -10.68
N THR A 347 5.12 -13.43 -11.70
CA THR A 347 4.57 -13.08 -13.02
C THR A 347 3.90 -14.27 -13.71
N ALA A 348 4.52 -15.45 -13.65
CA ALA A 348 3.91 -16.68 -14.16
C ALA A 348 2.59 -17.01 -13.45
N ALA A 349 2.52 -16.86 -12.13
CA ALA A 349 1.31 -17.07 -11.35
C ALA A 349 0.18 -16.11 -11.78
N VAL A 350 0.48 -14.81 -11.87
CA VAL A 350 -0.49 -13.78 -12.30
C VAL A 350 -1.06 -14.10 -13.69
N LEU A 351 -0.18 -14.37 -14.67
CA LEU A 351 -0.61 -14.67 -16.03
C LEU A 351 -1.46 -15.95 -16.08
N ARG A 352 -1.04 -16.98 -15.35
CA ARG A 352 -1.77 -18.24 -15.30
C ARG A 352 -3.15 -18.09 -14.66
N GLY A 353 -3.24 -17.37 -13.55
CA GLY A 353 -4.50 -17.09 -12.87
C GLY A 353 -5.49 -16.35 -13.76
N ALA A 354 -5.03 -15.35 -14.51
CA ALA A 354 -5.87 -14.63 -15.46
C ALA A 354 -6.37 -15.53 -16.60
N ALA A 355 -5.50 -16.38 -17.16
CA ALA A 355 -5.85 -17.31 -18.22
C ALA A 355 -6.87 -18.37 -17.77
N ASP A 356 -6.69 -18.94 -16.57
CA ASP A 356 -7.64 -19.92 -16.03
C ASP A 356 -8.99 -19.29 -15.66
N ALA A 357 -9.00 -18.02 -15.20
CA ALA A 357 -10.23 -17.28 -14.97
C ALA A 357 -11.00 -16.99 -16.28
N GLU A 358 -10.29 -16.67 -17.36
CA GLU A 358 -10.89 -16.49 -18.69
C GLU A 358 -11.51 -17.79 -19.20
N ALA A 359 -10.82 -18.92 -19.04
CA ALA A 359 -11.33 -20.24 -19.42
C ALA A 359 -12.57 -20.63 -18.59
N ALA A 360 -12.58 -20.34 -17.28
CA ALA A 360 -13.71 -20.63 -16.40
C ALA A 360 -14.95 -19.76 -16.73
N GLY A 361 -14.76 -18.49 -17.08
CA GLY A 361 -15.84 -17.58 -17.46
C GLY A 361 -16.41 -17.81 -18.87
N SER A 362 -15.68 -18.48 -19.76
CA SER A 362 -16.14 -18.80 -21.12
C SER A 362 -17.07 -20.03 -21.18
N GLY A 363 -17.23 -20.75 -20.06
CA GLY A 363 -18.05 -21.95 -19.94
C GLY A 363 -19.38 -21.75 -19.20
N SER A 364 -19.70 -20.52 -18.78
CA SER A 364 -20.96 -20.10 -18.17
C SER A 364 -21.74 -19.23 -19.13
#